data_AF-A0A9P8FYT6-F1
#
_entry.id   AF-A0A9P8FYT6-F1
#
_cell.length_a   1.000
_cell.length_b   1.000
_cell.length_c   1.000
_cell.angle_alpha   90.00
_cell.angle_beta   90.00
_cell.angle_gamma   90.00
#
_symmetry.space_group_name_H-M   'P 1'
#
loop_
_entity.id
_entity.type
_entity.pdbx_description
1 polymer ?
#
loop_
_entity_poly.entity_id
_entity_poly.type
_entity_poly.pdbx_seq_one_letter_code
_entity_poly.pdbx_strand_id
1 'polypeptide(L)'
;QQHPHFSKALDDLTGDVVVLGGYRGSILRSAEPPHRQLWAPIKVGLNVRKVDLEVGLDADADERATEKIIPGGMLSHIGPVDISRRLFKRMRASENAKSGKLRVHDYGYDWRLEPAFLSKQLIEFLEKLPCNKPGIPKEKRGATVIAHSLGGLITRHAVNQRPELFAGVVYAGVPRTCVNILGPFRNGDDVLLSSRVLTAQVNFTIRTSFALLPLDGRCFFNKETKEEYPVDFFDPQTWIDYRLSPCIARPLPSLNEPSHPSGLAGVMNSMAGVMSGIVPGRKNSISRVKQALQHPASHAVDGLANPPEMDTSAAAGSSDKAEAKGNIDYNGTDNMAPQMDSSSTAPSKHSTDTSTNTDPNTSIATAVTIPRDQAIAYLTRVLASVKKFKEELFFHPPHAEANIYPPAAVIYGKTTPTVYGAKVTSREAIKHASAYDNLAFASGDGVVLAKAAMLPDGYQIARGGLVSSERGHVTLLGDLEAVGRCLRAVQAARRKGVGKGTE
;
A
#
# COMPACT_ATOMS: atom_id res chain seq x y z
N GLN A 1 -29.39 17.65 7.97
CA GLN A 1 -28.14 17.29 8.68
C GLN A 1 -27.15 16.72 7.67
N GLN A 2 -25.88 17.11 7.74
CA GLN A 2 -24.80 16.52 6.93
C GLN A 2 -24.53 15.09 7.47
N HIS A 3 -24.78 14.06 6.66
CA HIS A 3 -24.66 12.61 6.98
C HIS A 3 -25.75 12.02 7.92
N PRO A 4 -27.04 11.98 7.51
CA PRO A 4 -28.14 11.52 8.35
C PRO A 4 -28.04 10.04 8.77
N HIS A 5 -27.50 9.15 7.92
CA HIS A 5 -27.37 7.74 8.32
C HIS A 5 -26.29 7.56 9.38
N PHE A 6 -25.23 8.36 9.32
CA PHE A 6 -24.15 8.33 10.29
C PHE A 6 -24.61 8.83 11.66
N SER A 7 -25.28 9.98 11.71
CA SER A 7 -25.87 10.49 12.96
C SER A 7 -26.76 9.46 13.63
N LYS A 8 -27.71 8.88 12.87
CA LYS A 8 -28.62 7.84 13.39
C LYS A 8 -27.89 6.56 13.80
N ALA A 9 -26.81 6.19 13.13
CA ALA A 9 -25.99 5.03 13.54
C ALA A 9 -25.37 5.26 14.92
N LEU A 10 -24.86 6.47 15.19
CA LEU A 10 -24.21 6.80 16.46
C LEU A 10 -25.18 6.87 17.63
N ASP A 11 -26.44 7.24 17.39
CA ASP A 11 -27.50 7.24 18.40
C ASP A 11 -27.80 5.81 18.91
N ASP A 12 -27.73 4.82 18.03
CA ASP A 12 -27.95 3.39 18.34
C ASP A 12 -26.67 2.66 18.81
N LEU A 13 -25.48 3.17 18.44
CA LEU A 13 -24.21 2.48 18.64
C LEU A 13 -23.73 2.55 20.10
N THR A 14 -23.56 1.38 20.71
CA THR A 14 -23.08 1.21 22.08
C THR A 14 -22.06 0.08 22.14
N GLY A 15 -21.41 -0.11 23.28
CA GLY A 15 -20.38 -1.14 23.46
C GLY A 15 -19.00 -0.67 23.02
N ASP A 16 -18.23 -1.57 22.42
CA ASP A 16 -16.89 -1.30 21.92
C ASP A 16 -16.89 -1.25 20.39
N VAL A 17 -16.28 -0.20 19.84
CA VAL A 17 -16.03 -0.08 18.40
C VAL A 17 -14.56 0.08 18.14
N VAL A 18 -14.02 -0.78 17.30
CA VAL A 18 -12.61 -0.81 16.92
C VAL A 18 -12.48 -0.36 15.48
N VAL A 19 -11.63 0.63 15.24
CA VAL A 19 -11.32 1.12 13.89
C VAL A 19 -9.86 0.83 13.61
N LEU A 20 -9.58 0.17 12.49
CA LEU A 20 -8.21 -0.16 12.06
C LEU A 20 -7.98 0.15 10.58
N GLY A 21 -6.80 0.67 10.30
CA GLY A 21 -6.34 1.01 8.96
C GLY A 21 -5.83 -0.21 8.18
N GLY A 22 -5.41 0.05 6.94
CA GLY A 22 -4.84 -0.96 6.05
C GLY A 22 -3.32 -1.01 6.01
N TYR A 23 -2.82 -1.40 4.85
CA TYR A 23 -1.39 -1.43 4.54
C TYR A 23 -0.83 -0.01 4.68
N ARG A 24 0.22 0.15 5.49
CA ARG A 24 0.77 1.47 5.86
C ARG A 24 -0.21 2.39 6.60
N GLY A 25 -1.29 1.83 7.15
CA GLY A 25 -2.39 2.56 7.78
C GLY A 25 -2.20 2.92 9.25
N SER A 26 -1.04 2.64 9.85
CA SER A 26 -0.72 2.94 11.25
C SER A 26 0.60 3.70 11.34
N ILE A 27 0.71 4.63 12.28
CA ILE A 27 1.98 5.34 12.55
C ILE A 27 3.00 4.33 13.09
N LEU A 28 4.23 4.32 12.57
CA LEU A 28 5.33 3.53 13.13
C LEU A 28 6.39 4.44 13.74
N ARG A 29 6.89 4.05 14.92
CA ARG A 29 7.91 4.80 15.67
C ARG A 29 9.08 3.89 16.03
N SER A 30 10.27 4.48 16.18
CA SER A 30 11.39 3.77 16.77
C SER A 30 11.05 3.33 18.20
N ALA A 31 11.46 2.13 18.58
CA ALA A 31 11.43 1.67 19.95
C ALA A 31 12.46 2.41 20.82
N GLU A 32 13.51 2.97 20.23
CA GLU A 32 14.49 3.78 20.95
C GLU A 32 13.91 5.16 21.31
N PRO A 33 14.10 5.64 22.55
CA PRO A 33 13.79 7.02 22.93
C PRO A 33 14.48 8.03 21.98
N PRO A 34 13.79 9.10 21.54
CA PRO A 34 12.50 9.60 22.00
C PRO A 34 11.29 9.09 21.19
N HIS A 35 11.33 7.85 20.69
CA HIS A 35 10.26 7.22 19.90
C HIS A 35 9.87 8.02 18.65
N ARG A 36 10.90 8.38 17.88
CA ARG A 36 10.76 9.17 16.66
C ARG A 36 9.87 8.45 15.66
N GLN A 37 9.02 9.20 14.98
CA GLN A 37 8.15 8.67 13.94
C GLN A 37 8.95 8.32 12.69
N LEU A 38 8.90 7.05 12.31
CA LEU A 38 9.50 6.50 11.10
C LEU A 38 8.50 6.55 9.93
N TRP A 39 7.21 6.44 10.23
CA TRP A 39 6.11 6.46 9.26
C TRP A 39 4.85 7.13 9.86
N ALA A 40 4.11 8.01 9.18
CA ALA A 40 4.28 8.67 7.89
C ALA A 40 4.78 10.12 8.12
N PRO A 41 6.04 10.45 7.83
CA PRO A 41 6.63 11.66 8.38
C PRO A 41 6.22 12.90 7.56
N ILE A 42 5.33 13.72 8.11
CA ILE A 42 4.79 14.94 7.45
C ILE A 42 5.81 16.10 7.46
N LYS A 43 6.87 16.01 8.28
CA LYS A 43 7.92 17.04 8.40
C LYS A 43 9.30 16.46 8.08
N VAL A 44 9.54 16.08 6.82
CA VAL A 44 10.89 15.75 6.36
C VAL A 44 11.25 16.67 5.22
N GLY A 45 12.11 17.64 5.50
CA GLY A 45 12.74 18.48 4.47
C GLY A 45 13.71 17.68 3.60
N LEU A 46 14.36 18.37 2.66
CA LEU A 46 15.27 17.88 1.60
C LEU A 46 16.48 17.01 2.07
N ASN A 47 16.60 16.72 3.37
CA ASN A 47 17.59 15.81 3.95
C ASN A 47 16.90 14.67 4.69
N VAL A 48 16.18 13.81 3.94
CA VAL A 48 15.56 12.59 4.48
C VAL A 48 16.67 11.70 5.03
N ARG A 49 16.81 11.70 6.36
CA ARG A 49 17.70 10.81 7.11
C ARG A 49 17.28 9.37 6.83
N LYS A 50 18.23 8.45 6.68
CA LYS A 50 17.98 7.03 6.39
C LYS A 50 17.01 6.46 7.44
N VAL A 51 15.78 6.17 7.04
CA VAL A 51 14.78 5.48 7.86
C VAL A 51 14.84 4.02 7.45
N ASP A 52 15.10 3.14 8.41
CA ASP A 52 15.06 1.70 8.18
C ASP A 52 13.67 1.17 8.55
N LEU A 53 12.93 0.71 7.53
CA LEU A 53 11.64 0.04 7.69
C LEU A 53 11.74 -1.46 7.37
N GLU A 54 12.94 -1.99 7.15
CA GLU A 54 13.12 -3.42 6.90
C GLU A 54 12.67 -4.23 8.12
N VAL A 55 12.15 -5.42 7.85
CA VAL A 55 11.89 -6.42 8.89
C VAL A 55 12.94 -7.52 8.75
N GLY A 56 13.42 -8.03 9.88
CA GLY A 56 14.39 -9.13 9.87
C GLY A 56 13.88 -10.34 9.09
N LEU A 57 14.82 -11.08 8.47
CA LEU A 57 14.50 -12.24 7.62
C LEU A 57 14.29 -13.53 8.42
N ASP A 58 14.69 -13.54 9.70
CA ASP A 58 14.59 -14.68 10.59
C ASP A 58 13.12 -15.07 10.85
N ALA A 59 12.93 -16.31 11.30
CA ALA A 59 11.59 -16.84 11.60
C ALA A 59 10.95 -16.12 12.79
N ASP A 60 11.73 -15.72 13.79
CA ASP A 60 11.30 -15.06 15.04
C ASP A 60 11.31 -13.52 14.97
N ALA A 61 11.57 -12.97 13.78
CA ALA A 61 11.77 -11.53 13.61
C ALA A 61 10.50 -10.71 13.88
N ASP A 62 9.32 -11.34 13.78
CA ASP A 62 8.04 -10.67 14.02
C ASP A 62 7.75 -10.53 15.52
N GLU A 63 8.09 -11.53 16.32
CA GLU A 63 8.00 -11.51 17.77
C GLU A 63 8.93 -10.45 18.37
N ARG A 64 10.08 -10.22 17.71
CA ARG A 64 11.07 -9.21 18.11
C ARG A 64 10.90 -7.86 17.43
N ALA A 65 9.91 -7.69 16.55
CA ALA A 65 9.74 -6.45 15.78
C ALA A 65 9.61 -5.20 16.67
N THR A 66 8.95 -5.35 17.82
CA THR A 66 8.75 -4.28 18.80
C THR A 66 10.02 -3.82 19.51
N GLU A 67 11.12 -4.59 19.44
CA GLU A 67 12.44 -4.18 19.94
C GLU A 67 13.02 -3.01 19.13
N LYS A 68 12.61 -2.88 17.85
CA LYS A 68 13.07 -1.82 16.96
C LYS A 68 11.99 -0.81 16.63
N ILE A 69 10.75 -1.27 16.41
CA ILE A 69 9.65 -0.44 15.92
C ILE A 69 8.37 -0.75 16.67
N ILE A 70 7.77 0.29 17.25
CA ILE A 70 6.50 0.21 17.95
C ILE A 70 5.39 0.88 17.13
N PRO A 71 4.21 0.24 16.98
CA PRO A 71 3.07 0.87 16.32
C PRO A 71 2.39 1.89 17.25
N GLY A 72 1.97 3.01 16.66
CA GLY A 72 1.04 3.96 17.27
C GLY A 72 -0.41 3.67 16.85
N GLY A 73 -1.28 4.67 16.94
CA GLY A 73 -2.63 4.60 16.38
C GLY A 73 -2.66 4.63 14.86
N MET A 74 -3.87 4.51 14.31
CA MET A 74 -4.15 4.62 12.88
C MET A 74 -3.65 5.97 12.33
N LEU A 75 -3.06 5.93 11.14
CA LEU A 75 -2.76 7.12 10.35
C LEU A 75 -4.08 7.77 9.92
N SER A 76 -4.51 8.80 10.66
CA SER A 76 -5.84 9.39 10.50
C SER A 76 -5.94 10.46 9.41
N HIS A 77 -4.80 11.01 8.96
CA HIS A 77 -4.71 12.01 7.90
C HIS A 77 -3.27 12.13 7.38
N ILE A 78 -3.13 12.64 6.15
CA ILE A 78 -1.84 13.03 5.55
C ILE A 78 -2.00 14.45 5.02
N GLY A 79 -1.29 15.41 5.61
CA GLY A 79 -1.48 16.83 5.27
C GLY A 79 -2.97 17.21 5.39
N PRO A 80 -3.62 17.75 4.33
CA PRO A 80 -5.03 18.08 4.33
C PRO A 80 -5.97 16.88 4.06
N VAL A 81 -5.44 15.73 3.62
CA VAL A 81 -6.23 14.56 3.23
C VAL A 81 -6.72 13.82 4.47
N ASP A 82 -8.04 13.80 4.67
CA ASP A 82 -8.71 13.06 5.74
C ASP A 82 -8.85 11.58 5.39
N ILE A 83 -8.20 10.70 6.16
CA ILE A 83 -8.32 9.25 6.05
C ILE A 83 -9.45 8.77 6.96
N SER A 84 -9.35 9.08 8.26
CA SER A 84 -10.32 8.68 9.28
C SER A 84 -10.44 9.69 10.44
N ARG A 85 -9.77 10.84 10.36
CA ARG A 85 -9.76 11.85 11.44
C ARG A 85 -11.17 12.38 11.72
N ARG A 86 -11.97 12.65 10.68
CA ARG A 86 -13.38 13.07 10.86
C ARG A 86 -14.25 11.97 11.46
N LEU A 87 -14.02 10.72 11.08
CA LEU A 87 -14.74 9.56 11.63
C LEU A 87 -14.53 9.47 13.13
N PHE A 88 -13.28 9.40 13.60
CA PHE A 88 -12.96 9.36 15.03
C PHE A 88 -13.51 10.57 15.78
N LYS A 89 -13.32 11.78 15.23
CA LYS A 89 -13.80 13.02 15.85
C LYS A 89 -15.31 12.97 16.10
N ARG A 90 -16.09 12.52 15.11
CA ARG A 90 -17.56 12.49 15.20
C ARG A 90 -18.06 11.35 16.08
N MET A 91 -17.44 10.17 16.03
CA MET A 91 -17.78 9.06 16.94
C MET A 91 -17.56 9.43 18.40
N ARG A 92 -16.39 9.99 18.74
CA ARG A 92 -16.04 10.40 20.11
C ARG A 92 -16.90 11.57 20.62
N ALA A 93 -17.45 12.39 19.71
CA ALA A 93 -18.34 13.49 20.05
C ALA A 93 -19.82 13.10 20.16
N SER A 94 -20.18 11.83 19.90
CA SER A 94 -21.56 11.34 20.07
C SER A 94 -21.99 11.32 21.54
N GLU A 95 -23.29 11.42 21.79
CA GLU A 95 -23.83 11.36 23.16
C GLU A 95 -23.53 10.02 23.84
N ASN A 96 -23.63 8.89 23.11
CA ASN A 96 -23.27 7.58 23.64
C ASN A 96 -21.78 7.49 24.05
N ALA A 97 -20.87 8.15 23.32
CA ALA A 97 -19.46 8.19 23.69
C ALA A 97 -19.23 9.07 24.92
N LYS A 98 -19.81 10.28 24.95
CA LYS A 98 -19.71 11.20 26.10
C LYS A 98 -20.29 10.60 27.38
N SER A 99 -21.37 9.82 27.28
CA SER A 99 -22.00 9.16 28.42
C SER A 99 -21.36 7.82 28.79
N GLY A 100 -20.25 7.42 28.15
CA GLY A 100 -19.53 6.17 28.41
C GLY A 100 -20.20 4.88 27.91
N LYS A 101 -21.33 4.98 27.19
CA LYS A 101 -22.05 3.84 26.59
C LYS A 101 -21.32 3.27 25.37
N LEU A 102 -20.56 4.09 24.67
CA LEU A 102 -19.76 3.75 23.49
C LEU A 102 -18.28 4.01 23.77
N ARG A 103 -17.43 3.01 23.52
CA ARG A 103 -15.98 3.10 23.62
C ARG A 103 -15.38 2.99 22.22
N VAL A 104 -14.66 4.02 21.80
CA VAL A 104 -14.07 4.11 20.45
C VAL A 104 -12.57 3.83 20.52
N HIS A 105 -12.16 2.69 19.99
CA HIS A 105 -10.78 2.21 19.98
C HIS A 105 -10.11 2.51 18.65
N ASP A 106 -8.96 3.19 18.73
CA ASP A 106 -8.04 3.43 17.62
C ASP A 106 -6.98 2.33 17.63
N TYR A 107 -7.14 1.34 16.75
CA TYR A 107 -6.25 0.18 16.72
C TYR A 107 -5.25 0.32 15.57
N GLY A 108 -4.03 0.70 15.93
CA GLY A 108 -2.88 0.64 15.04
C GLY A 108 -2.01 -0.58 15.34
N TYR A 109 -1.34 -1.06 14.32
CA TYR A 109 -0.52 -2.27 14.33
C TYR A 109 0.67 -2.11 13.39
N ASP A 110 1.71 -2.93 13.58
CA ASP A 110 2.85 -2.95 12.67
C ASP A 110 2.47 -3.69 11.38
N TRP A 111 2.01 -2.91 10.40
CA TRP A 111 1.53 -3.42 9.13
C TRP A 111 2.59 -4.15 8.30
N ARG A 112 3.84 -4.22 8.75
CA ARG A 112 4.93 -4.89 8.03
C ARG A 112 5.01 -6.41 8.31
N LEU A 113 4.46 -6.86 9.43
CA LEU A 113 4.63 -8.20 9.98
C LEU A 113 3.73 -9.24 9.31
N GLU A 114 3.89 -10.51 9.69
CA GLU A 114 3.15 -11.64 9.14
C GLU A 114 1.63 -11.50 9.38
N PRO A 115 0.79 -11.67 8.35
CA PRO A 115 -0.66 -11.47 8.49
C PRO A 115 -1.32 -12.34 9.56
N ALA A 116 -0.90 -13.60 9.70
CA ALA A 116 -1.45 -14.51 10.72
C ALA A 116 -1.05 -14.05 12.14
N PHE A 117 0.20 -13.60 12.31
CA PHE A 117 0.68 -13.02 13.57
C PHE A 117 -0.10 -11.75 13.94
N LEU A 118 -0.32 -10.86 12.97
CA LEU A 118 -1.15 -9.66 13.16
C LEU A 118 -2.60 -10.00 13.52
N SER A 119 -3.16 -11.06 12.93
CA SER A 119 -4.49 -11.55 13.30
C SER A 119 -4.53 -12.06 14.73
N LYS A 120 -3.48 -12.75 15.20
CA LYS A 120 -3.38 -13.20 16.60
C LYS A 120 -3.33 -12.00 17.54
N GLN A 121 -2.54 -10.98 17.23
CA GLN A 121 -2.48 -9.73 18.02
C GLN A 121 -3.83 -9.01 18.07
N LEU A 122 -4.59 -9.00 16.96
CA LEU A 122 -5.94 -8.42 16.94
C LEU A 122 -6.90 -9.22 17.83
N ILE A 123 -6.86 -10.55 17.79
CA ILE A 123 -7.65 -11.43 18.67
C ILE A 123 -7.34 -11.13 20.14
N GLU A 124 -6.05 -11.13 20.52
CA GLU A 124 -5.62 -10.86 21.89
C GLU A 124 -6.05 -9.47 22.39
N PHE A 125 -6.08 -8.48 21.50
CA PHE A 125 -6.63 -7.16 21.79
C PHE A 125 -8.14 -7.21 22.02
N LEU A 126 -8.89 -7.87 21.13
CA LEU A 126 -10.35 -7.98 21.19
C LEU A 126 -10.81 -8.74 22.45
N GLU A 127 -10.09 -9.77 22.87
CA GLU A 127 -10.39 -10.54 24.09
C GLU A 127 -10.33 -9.69 25.37
N LYS A 128 -9.47 -8.67 25.38
CA LYS A 128 -9.29 -7.78 26.54
C LYS A 128 -10.39 -6.70 26.63
N LEU A 129 -11.20 -6.53 25.59
CA LEU A 129 -12.23 -5.49 25.54
C LEU A 129 -13.37 -5.76 26.53
N PRO A 130 -13.98 -4.73 27.13
CA PRO A 130 -15.10 -4.88 28.06
C PRO A 130 -16.26 -5.73 27.52
N CYS A 131 -16.64 -5.57 26.25
CA CYS A 131 -17.70 -6.37 25.63
C CYS A 131 -17.39 -7.87 25.49
N ASN A 132 -16.13 -8.30 25.66
CA ASN A 132 -15.70 -9.69 25.50
C ASN A 132 -15.25 -10.34 26.82
N LYS A 133 -15.34 -9.63 27.95
CA LYS A 133 -15.01 -10.19 29.26
C LYS A 133 -15.96 -11.33 29.67
N PRO A 134 -15.50 -12.27 30.52
CA PRO A 134 -16.37 -13.26 31.13
C PRO A 134 -17.58 -12.62 31.83
N GLY A 135 -18.74 -13.28 31.77
CA GLY A 135 -19.98 -12.80 32.37
C GLY A 135 -20.80 -11.83 31.51
N ILE A 136 -20.26 -11.33 30.38
CA ILE A 136 -21.07 -10.57 29.43
C ILE A 136 -22.04 -11.52 28.70
N PRO A 137 -23.36 -11.23 28.73
CA PRO A 137 -24.37 -12.02 28.02
C PRO A 137 -24.08 -12.11 26.51
N LYS A 138 -24.37 -13.26 25.89
CA LYS A 138 -24.05 -13.53 24.47
C LYS A 138 -24.61 -12.44 23.54
N GLU A 139 -25.79 -11.93 23.83
CA GLU A 139 -26.47 -10.91 23.04
C GLU A 139 -25.83 -9.52 23.13
N LYS A 140 -25.02 -9.27 24.16
CA LYS A 140 -24.25 -8.02 24.37
C LYS A 140 -22.76 -8.19 24.08
N ARG A 141 -22.33 -9.41 23.75
CA ARG A 141 -20.93 -9.75 23.47
C ARG A 141 -20.51 -9.34 22.06
N GLY A 142 -19.24 -8.99 21.94
CA GLY A 142 -18.56 -8.70 20.69
C GLY A 142 -18.36 -7.21 20.44
N ALA A 143 -17.23 -6.88 19.80
CA ALA A 143 -16.95 -5.53 19.32
C ALA A 143 -17.52 -5.32 17.91
N THR A 144 -17.93 -4.10 17.58
CA THR A 144 -18.14 -3.72 16.17
C THR A 144 -16.80 -3.28 15.58
N VAL A 145 -16.38 -3.85 14.46
CA VAL A 145 -15.08 -3.55 13.85
C VAL A 145 -15.27 -2.85 12.51
N ILE A 146 -14.58 -1.72 12.31
CA ILE A 146 -14.53 -0.98 11.04
C ILE A 146 -13.11 -1.12 10.49
N ALA A 147 -12.95 -1.97 9.48
CA ALA A 147 -11.66 -2.37 8.94
C ALA A 147 -11.46 -1.83 7.51
N HIS A 148 -10.34 -1.15 7.28
CA HIS A 148 -9.99 -0.60 5.98
C HIS A 148 -8.90 -1.43 5.29
N SER A 149 -9.07 -1.66 3.98
CA SER A 149 -8.04 -2.26 3.11
C SER A 149 -7.44 -3.56 3.69
N LEU A 150 -6.11 -3.70 3.77
CA LEU A 150 -5.42 -4.87 4.35
C LEU A 150 -5.92 -5.21 5.78
N GLY A 151 -6.28 -4.23 6.60
CA GLY A 151 -6.80 -4.45 7.95
C GLY A 151 -8.09 -5.28 7.94
N GLY A 152 -8.85 -5.23 6.85
CA GLY A 152 -9.99 -6.12 6.62
C GLY A 152 -9.60 -7.57 6.37
N LEU A 153 -8.44 -7.86 5.79
CA LEU A 153 -7.94 -9.24 5.67
C LEU A 153 -7.54 -9.79 7.03
N ILE A 154 -6.82 -9.01 7.83
CA ILE A 154 -6.48 -9.35 9.21
C ILE A 154 -7.75 -9.59 10.03
N THR A 155 -8.74 -8.70 9.90
CA THR A 155 -10.04 -8.83 10.58
C THR A 155 -10.80 -10.08 10.12
N ARG A 156 -10.84 -10.39 8.81
CA ARG A 156 -11.54 -11.58 8.31
C ARG A 156 -10.90 -12.88 8.79
N HIS A 157 -9.56 -12.93 8.84
CA HIS A 157 -8.86 -14.05 9.46
C HIS A 157 -9.26 -14.18 10.93
N ALA A 158 -9.23 -13.09 11.70
CA ALA A 158 -9.64 -13.10 13.10
C ALA A 158 -11.10 -13.54 13.31
N VAL A 159 -12.01 -13.13 12.43
CA VAL A 159 -13.41 -13.58 12.42
C VAL A 159 -13.52 -15.08 12.18
N ASN A 160 -12.71 -15.64 11.27
CA ASN A 160 -12.69 -17.09 11.06
C ASN A 160 -12.12 -17.85 12.26
N GLN A 161 -11.17 -17.30 12.99
CA GLN A 161 -10.60 -17.97 14.16
C GLN A 161 -11.49 -17.85 15.41
N ARG A 162 -12.05 -16.67 15.66
CA ARG A 162 -12.77 -16.31 16.91
C ARG A 162 -13.99 -15.42 16.62
N PRO A 163 -15.01 -15.95 15.91
CA PRO A 163 -16.16 -15.16 15.46
C PRO A 163 -16.97 -14.54 16.62
N GLU A 164 -16.94 -15.15 17.80
CA GLU A 164 -17.68 -14.71 18.99
C GLU A 164 -17.16 -13.39 19.61
N LEU A 165 -15.98 -12.92 19.19
CA LEU A 165 -15.41 -11.64 19.61
C LEU A 165 -16.01 -10.43 18.86
N PHE A 166 -16.88 -10.68 17.88
CA PHE A 166 -17.40 -9.67 16.96
C PHE A 166 -18.94 -9.56 17.06
N ALA A 167 -19.43 -8.32 17.19
CA ALA A 167 -20.85 -8.00 17.10
C ALA A 167 -21.27 -7.61 15.67
N GLY A 168 -20.31 -7.21 14.83
CA GLY A 168 -20.52 -6.83 13.44
C GLY A 168 -19.23 -6.29 12.82
N VAL A 169 -19.08 -6.38 11.49
CA VAL A 169 -17.88 -5.92 10.78
C VAL A 169 -18.25 -5.06 9.57
N VAL A 170 -17.59 -3.91 9.43
CA VAL A 170 -17.65 -3.06 8.24
C VAL A 170 -16.31 -3.16 7.52
N TYR A 171 -16.31 -3.69 6.30
CA TYR A 171 -15.14 -3.82 5.44
C TYR A 171 -15.14 -2.66 4.43
N ALA A 172 -14.10 -1.83 4.44
CA ALA A 172 -13.96 -0.71 3.51
C ALA A 172 -12.79 -0.92 2.54
N GLY A 173 -13.09 -1.15 1.25
CA GLY A 173 -12.10 -1.33 0.20
C GLY A 173 -11.15 -2.51 0.45
N VAL A 174 -11.64 -3.63 0.97
CA VAL A 174 -10.80 -4.74 1.43
C VAL A 174 -10.45 -5.67 0.27
N PRO A 175 -9.17 -5.78 -0.16
CA PRO A 175 -8.82 -6.48 -1.39
C PRO A 175 -8.79 -7.99 -1.22
N ARG A 176 -9.52 -8.76 -2.05
CA ARG A 176 -9.19 -10.17 -2.28
C ARG A 176 -7.82 -10.34 -2.97
N THR A 177 -7.51 -9.40 -3.86
CA THR A 177 -6.23 -9.25 -4.54
C THR A 177 -5.98 -7.77 -4.87
N CYS A 178 -4.71 -7.39 -4.91
CA CYS A 178 -4.21 -6.09 -5.35
C CYS A 178 -2.81 -6.31 -5.97
N VAL A 179 -2.77 -6.55 -7.29
CA VAL A 179 -1.52 -6.86 -8.02
C VAL A 179 -0.56 -5.67 -8.13
N ASN A 180 -1.03 -4.47 -7.81
CA ASN A 180 -0.24 -3.24 -7.89
C ASN A 180 0.99 -3.25 -6.95
N ILE A 181 1.01 -4.14 -5.95
CA ILE A 181 2.16 -4.37 -5.07
C ILE A 181 3.41 -4.91 -5.79
N LEU A 182 3.24 -5.49 -7.00
CA LEU A 182 4.36 -5.97 -7.82
C LEU A 182 5.29 -4.83 -8.27
N GLY A 183 4.76 -3.62 -8.49
CA GLY A 183 5.56 -2.43 -8.78
C GLY A 183 6.57 -2.14 -7.65
N PRO A 184 6.11 -1.96 -6.40
CA PRO A 184 6.97 -1.81 -5.23
C PRO A 184 7.98 -2.95 -5.02
N PHE A 185 7.61 -4.22 -5.26
CA PHE A 185 8.56 -5.33 -5.20
C PHE A 185 9.68 -5.22 -6.24
N ARG A 186 9.37 -4.70 -7.43
CA ARG A 186 10.28 -4.61 -8.58
C ARG A 186 11.18 -3.39 -8.52
N ASN A 187 10.60 -2.23 -8.23
CA ASN A 187 11.21 -0.92 -8.44
C ASN A 187 11.40 -0.12 -7.14
N GLY A 188 10.86 -0.60 -6.01
CA GLY A 188 10.63 0.25 -4.85
C GLY A 188 9.45 1.19 -5.06
N ASP A 189 9.25 2.08 -4.10
CA ASP A 189 8.13 3.01 -4.05
C ASP A 189 8.61 4.34 -3.48
N ASP A 190 8.19 5.44 -4.10
CA ASP A 190 8.57 6.77 -3.69
C ASP A 190 7.63 7.27 -2.59
N VAL A 191 8.21 7.79 -1.51
CA VAL A 191 7.45 8.47 -0.45
C VAL A 191 7.70 9.96 -0.58
N LEU A 192 6.68 10.71 -1.02
CA LEU A 192 6.82 12.12 -1.40
C LEU A 192 7.88 12.28 -2.50
N LEU A 193 9.05 12.83 -2.16
CA LEU A 193 10.17 13.04 -3.09
C LEU A 193 11.37 12.10 -2.79
N SER A 194 11.15 11.04 -2.01
CA SER A 194 12.23 10.15 -1.55
C SER A 194 12.02 8.71 -1.98
N SER A 195 12.97 8.21 -2.77
CA SER A 195 13.10 6.80 -3.17
C SER A 195 13.88 5.94 -2.17
N ARG A 196 14.22 6.51 -0.99
CA ARG A 196 15.12 5.89 -0.01
C ARG A 196 14.41 5.17 1.14
N VAL A 197 13.10 5.35 1.28
CA VAL A 197 12.33 4.85 2.43
C VAL A 197 11.69 3.49 2.15
N LEU A 198 11.15 3.30 0.95
CA LEU A 198 10.46 2.08 0.55
C LEU A 198 11.14 1.49 -0.69
N THR A 199 12.42 1.13 -0.57
CA THR A 199 13.15 0.45 -1.64
C THR A 199 12.51 -0.89 -1.98
N ALA A 200 12.90 -1.49 -3.11
CA ALA A 200 12.49 -2.83 -3.49
C ALA A 200 12.81 -3.85 -2.38
N GLN A 201 13.97 -3.70 -1.74
CA GLN A 201 14.37 -4.54 -0.60
C GLN A 201 13.45 -4.35 0.62
N VAL A 202 13.14 -3.11 0.99
CA VAL A 202 12.20 -2.84 2.10
C VAL A 202 10.85 -3.50 1.81
N ASN A 203 10.28 -3.28 0.62
CA ASN A 203 9.01 -3.91 0.23
C ASN A 203 9.08 -5.43 0.22
N PHE A 204 10.22 -6.01 -0.19
CA PHE A 204 10.49 -7.44 -0.16
C PHE A 204 10.46 -8.01 1.27
N THR A 205 10.95 -7.27 2.28
CA THR A 205 10.89 -7.71 3.69
C THR A 205 9.53 -7.55 4.36
N ILE A 206 8.59 -6.82 3.75
CA ILE A 206 7.26 -6.58 4.30
C ILE A 206 6.34 -7.77 3.97
N ARG A 207 6.03 -8.58 4.98
CA ARG A 207 5.31 -9.86 4.82
C ARG A 207 3.86 -9.68 4.35
N THR A 208 3.18 -8.61 4.75
CA THR A 208 1.82 -8.31 4.30
C THR A 208 1.74 -7.90 2.83
N SER A 209 2.83 -7.44 2.21
CA SER A 209 2.87 -7.14 0.77
C SER A 209 2.48 -8.37 -0.05
N PHE A 210 2.94 -9.56 0.36
CA PHE A 210 2.62 -10.82 -0.31
C PHE A 210 1.15 -11.22 -0.15
N ALA A 211 0.47 -10.77 0.92
CA ALA A 211 -0.95 -11.10 1.16
C ALA A 211 -1.89 -10.43 0.14
N LEU A 212 -1.41 -9.42 -0.59
CA LEU A 212 -2.13 -8.73 -1.65
C LEU A 212 -2.08 -9.49 -2.98
N LEU A 213 -1.14 -10.42 -3.17
CA LEU A 213 -0.99 -11.17 -4.41
C LEU A 213 -2.17 -12.13 -4.64
N PRO A 214 -2.60 -12.34 -5.90
CA PRO A 214 -3.70 -13.23 -6.22
C PRO A 214 -3.31 -14.71 -6.08
N LEU A 215 -4.23 -15.53 -5.55
CA LEU A 215 -4.07 -17.00 -5.52
C LEU A 215 -4.30 -17.65 -6.90
N ASP A 216 -5.09 -17.01 -7.77
CA ASP A 216 -5.37 -17.51 -9.14
C ASP A 216 -4.28 -17.14 -10.15
N GLY A 217 -3.24 -16.43 -9.71
CA GLY A 217 -2.09 -16.04 -10.52
C GLY A 217 -2.36 -14.99 -11.59
N ARG A 218 -3.58 -14.43 -11.68
CA ARG A 218 -3.94 -13.48 -12.74
C ARG A 218 -3.25 -12.14 -12.53
N CYS A 219 -2.45 -11.74 -13.51
CA CYS A 219 -1.81 -10.43 -13.53
C CYS A 219 -1.36 -10.06 -14.95
N PHE A 220 -0.67 -10.96 -15.62
CA PHE A 220 -0.10 -10.72 -16.94
C PHE A 220 -1.03 -11.25 -18.03
N PHE A 221 -1.12 -10.51 -19.14
CA PHE A 221 -1.84 -10.96 -20.31
C PHE A 221 -1.25 -10.37 -21.59
N ASN A 222 -1.42 -11.09 -22.69
CA ASN A 222 -0.92 -10.67 -23.99
C ASN A 222 -1.61 -9.38 -24.44
N LYS A 223 -0.83 -8.37 -24.82
CA LYS A 223 -1.35 -7.06 -25.22
C LYS A 223 -2.22 -7.13 -26.49
N GLU A 224 -1.94 -8.08 -27.39
CA GLU A 224 -2.60 -8.28 -28.69
C GLU A 224 -3.69 -9.34 -28.59
N THR A 225 -3.33 -10.58 -28.23
CA THR A 225 -4.25 -11.74 -28.24
C THR A 225 -5.21 -11.77 -27.04
N LYS A 226 -4.93 -10.98 -26.00
CA LYS A 226 -5.64 -10.99 -24.70
C LYS A 226 -5.53 -12.31 -23.93
N GLU A 227 -4.69 -13.23 -24.38
CA GLU A 227 -4.39 -14.47 -23.67
C GLU A 227 -3.83 -14.18 -22.27
N GLU A 228 -4.35 -14.85 -21.25
CA GLU A 228 -3.88 -14.67 -19.88
C GLU A 228 -2.63 -15.52 -19.62
N TYR A 229 -1.66 -14.94 -18.91
CA TYR A 229 -0.45 -15.61 -18.45
C TYR A 229 -0.48 -15.72 -16.93
N PRO A 230 -1.29 -16.62 -16.35
CA PRO A 230 -1.27 -16.83 -14.91
C PRO A 230 0.11 -17.31 -14.46
N VAL A 231 0.51 -16.86 -13.27
CA VAL A 231 1.76 -17.23 -12.59
C VAL A 231 1.48 -17.54 -11.13
N ASP A 232 2.12 -18.57 -10.55
CA ASP A 232 1.92 -18.88 -9.13
C ASP A 232 2.78 -17.97 -8.27
N PHE A 233 2.20 -16.86 -7.80
CA PHE A 233 2.90 -15.91 -6.93
C PHE A 233 3.34 -16.50 -5.59
N PHE A 234 2.84 -17.68 -5.19
CA PHE A 234 3.19 -18.36 -3.96
C PHE A 234 4.16 -19.53 -4.16
N ASP A 235 4.71 -19.66 -5.37
CA ASP A 235 5.83 -20.54 -5.69
C ASP A 235 7.14 -19.71 -5.80
N PRO A 236 8.17 -20.00 -4.97
CA PRO A 236 9.46 -19.31 -5.06
C PRO A 236 10.13 -19.43 -6.45
N GLN A 237 9.90 -20.53 -7.18
CA GLN A 237 10.47 -20.71 -8.50
C GLN A 237 9.90 -19.70 -9.50
N THR A 238 8.61 -19.36 -9.40
CA THR A 238 7.99 -18.28 -10.17
C THR A 238 8.73 -16.93 -9.99
N TRP A 239 9.15 -16.60 -8.77
CA TRP A 239 9.90 -15.36 -8.52
C TRP A 239 11.30 -15.37 -9.12
N ILE A 240 11.94 -16.55 -9.19
CA ILE A 240 13.23 -16.76 -9.84
C ILE A 240 13.06 -16.64 -11.36
N ASP A 241 12.12 -17.36 -11.93
CA ASP A 241 11.91 -17.46 -13.37
C ASP A 241 11.49 -16.13 -13.98
N TYR A 242 10.57 -15.43 -13.33
CA TYR A 242 10.04 -14.14 -13.78
C TYR A 242 10.73 -12.92 -13.16
N ARG A 243 11.72 -13.15 -12.29
CA ARG A 243 12.58 -12.11 -11.70
C ARG A 243 11.78 -11.05 -10.92
N LEU A 244 10.69 -11.41 -10.27
CA LEU A 244 9.67 -10.45 -9.79
C LEU A 244 10.19 -9.40 -8.78
N SER A 245 11.34 -9.64 -8.15
CA SER A 245 12.04 -8.67 -7.29
C SER A 245 13.55 -8.74 -7.51
N PRO A 246 14.28 -7.60 -7.48
CA PRO A 246 15.74 -7.58 -7.57
C PRO A 246 16.42 -8.33 -6.41
N CYS A 247 15.73 -8.57 -5.28
CA CYS A 247 16.24 -9.38 -4.18
C CYS A 247 16.44 -10.85 -4.55
N ILE A 248 15.75 -11.35 -5.59
CA ILE A 248 15.88 -12.71 -6.10
C ILE A 248 16.74 -12.73 -7.37
N ALA A 249 16.39 -11.86 -8.33
CA ALA A 249 17.09 -11.68 -9.58
C ALA A 249 16.70 -10.33 -10.21
N ARG A 250 17.68 -9.59 -10.73
CA ARG A 250 17.42 -8.31 -11.41
C ARG A 250 16.58 -8.49 -12.68
N PRO A 251 15.75 -7.49 -13.05
CA PRO A 251 15.11 -7.41 -14.37
C PRO A 251 16.10 -7.66 -15.50
N LEU A 252 15.65 -8.30 -16.59
CA LEU A 252 16.36 -8.19 -17.87
C LEU A 252 16.15 -6.78 -18.47
N PRO A 253 17.06 -6.27 -19.32
CA PRO A 253 16.91 -4.99 -20.02
C PRO A 253 15.57 -4.89 -20.78
N SER A 254 15.08 -3.69 -21.06
CA SER A 254 13.81 -3.53 -21.79
C SER A 254 13.89 -4.20 -23.18
N LEU A 255 12.82 -4.90 -23.60
CA LEU A 255 12.75 -5.47 -24.96
C LEU A 255 12.65 -4.39 -26.06
N ASN A 256 12.29 -3.16 -25.69
CA ASN A 256 12.07 -2.04 -26.61
C ASN A 256 13.16 -0.97 -26.54
N GLU A 257 14.28 -1.21 -25.86
CA GLU A 257 15.40 -0.26 -25.88
C GLU A 257 15.96 -0.17 -27.32
N PRO A 258 15.98 1.02 -27.94
CA PRO A 258 16.78 1.19 -29.14
C PRO A 258 18.22 0.85 -28.78
N SER A 259 18.88 0.06 -29.62
CA SER A 259 20.31 -0.22 -29.49
C SER A 259 21.06 1.10 -29.37
N HIS A 260 21.52 1.45 -28.17
CA HIS A 260 22.46 2.55 -28.04
C HIS A 260 23.70 2.17 -28.85
N PRO A 261 24.14 2.99 -29.83
CA PRO A 261 25.35 2.71 -30.55
C PRO A 261 26.49 2.68 -29.54
N SER A 262 27.09 1.50 -29.37
CA SER A 262 28.29 1.31 -28.58
C SER A 262 29.43 2.13 -29.20
N GLY A 263 29.90 3.16 -28.51
CA GLY A 263 31.13 3.89 -28.87
C GLY A 263 31.03 5.40 -28.77
N LEU A 264 32.20 6.05 -28.80
CA LEU A 264 32.44 7.51 -28.76
C LEU A 264 31.58 8.34 -29.75
N ALA A 265 30.91 7.71 -30.71
CA ALA A 265 29.98 8.35 -31.64
C ALA A 265 28.67 8.85 -31.01
N GLY A 266 28.23 8.26 -29.88
CA GLY A 266 26.99 8.68 -29.20
C GLY A 266 27.07 10.07 -28.56
N VAL A 267 28.27 10.51 -28.17
CA VAL A 267 28.50 11.82 -27.55
C VAL A 267 28.44 12.95 -28.58
N MET A 268 28.81 12.68 -29.84
CA MET A 268 28.78 13.70 -30.90
C MET A 268 27.36 14.01 -31.41
N ASN A 269 26.45 13.04 -31.41
CA ASN A 269 25.05 13.28 -31.80
C ASN A 269 24.27 14.10 -30.75
N SER A 270 24.66 14.04 -29.48
CA SER A 270 24.06 14.85 -28.42
C SER A 270 24.48 16.33 -28.47
N MET A 271 25.61 16.66 -29.11
CA MET A 271 26.06 18.05 -29.31
C MET A 271 25.59 18.68 -30.63
N ALA A 272 25.28 17.88 -31.65
CA ALA A 272 24.78 18.39 -32.94
C ALA A 272 23.38 19.01 -32.83
N GLY A 273 22.55 18.54 -31.89
CA GLY A 273 21.20 19.07 -31.65
C GLY A 273 21.16 20.45 -30.98
N VAL A 274 22.29 20.93 -30.43
CA VAL A 274 22.36 22.18 -29.66
C VAL A 274 22.84 23.37 -30.52
N MET A 275 23.33 23.12 -31.74
CA MET A 275 23.95 24.16 -32.62
C MET A 275 23.08 24.67 -33.78
N SER A 276 21.80 24.25 -33.90
CA SER A 276 20.89 24.76 -34.95
C SER A 276 19.93 25.87 -34.50
N GLY A 277 20.07 26.40 -33.29
CA GLY A 277 19.08 27.30 -32.67
C GLY A 277 19.27 28.82 -32.87
N ILE A 278 20.29 29.30 -33.59
CA ILE A 278 20.63 30.74 -33.63
C ILE A 278 20.55 31.31 -35.05
N VAL A 279 19.33 31.56 -35.57
CA VAL A 279 19.05 32.58 -36.61
C VAL A 279 17.59 33.08 -36.47
N PRO A 280 17.30 34.38 -36.28
CA PRO A 280 15.94 34.91 -36.24
C PRO A 280 15.52 35.59 -37.58
N GLY A 281 14.35 35.25 -38.14
CA GLY A 281 13.81 36.01 -39.28
C GLY A 281 12.47 35.55 -39.92
N ARG A 282 11.40 36.33 -39.66
CA ARG A 282 10.22 36.71 -40.49
C ARG A 282 9.18 35.69 -41.02
N LYS A 283 7.95 35.87 -40.47
CA LYS A 283 6.59 36.05 -41.06
C LYS A 283 5.96 35.06 -42.08
N ASN A 284 4.70 34.70 -41.73
CA ASN A 284 3.47 34.47 -42.52
C ASN A 284 2.90 33.04 -42.75
N SER A 285 1.63 32.92 -42.31
CA SER A 285 0.45 32.23 -42.90
C SER A 285 0.18 30.73 -42.72
N ILE A 286 -0.98 30.46 -42.09
CA ILE A 286 -2.13 29.60 -42.49
C ILE A 286 -1.88 28.09 -42.75
N SER A 287 -2.38 27.21 -41.87
CA SER A 287 -3.53 26.27 -42.09
C SER A 287 -3.46 24.95 -41.26
N ARG A 288 -4.59 24.69 -40.58
CA ARG A 288 -5.38 23.45 -40.49
C ARG A 288 -4.75 22.10 -40.05
N VAL A 289 -5.17 21.68 -38.84
CA VAL A 289 -5.64 20.34 -38.40
C VAL A 289 -4.68 19.14 -38.52
N LYS A 290 -4.28 18.61 -37.35
CA LYS A 290 -4.56 17.23 -36.91
C LYS A 290 -4.27 17.07 -35.41
N GLN A 291 -5.29 16.64 -34.67
CA GLN A 291 -5.18 16.13 -33.30
C GLN A 291 -4.26 14.90 -33.30
N ALA A 292 -3.20 14.96 -32.50
CA ALA A 292 -2.48 13.78 -32.02
C ALA A 292 -2.57 13.80 -30.49
N LEU A 293 -3.24 12.78 -29.96
CA LEU A 293 -3.31 12.50 -28.54
C LEU A 293 -1.90 12.29 -27.99
N GLN A 294 -1.45 13.19 -27.13
CA GLN A 294 -0.27 12.98 -26.31
C GLN A 294 -0.67 12.18 -25.08
N HIS A 295 -0.06 11.01 -24.96
CA HIS A 295 -0.07 10.16 -23.77
C HIS A 295 0.65 10.90 -22.61
N PRO A 296 0.05 11.02 -21.42
CA PRO A 296 0.82 11.33 -20.22
C PRO A 296 1.57 10.08 -19.75
N ALA A 297 2.79 10.32 -19.27
CA ALA A 297 3.65 9.35 -18.64
C ALA A 297 2.95 8.66 -17.44
N SER A 298 3.29 7.40 -17.26
CA SER A 298 2.89 6.53 -16.15
C SER A 298 3.19 7.15 -14.79
N HIS A 299 2.18 7.72 -14.14
CA HIS A 299 2.26 8.11 -12.74
C HIS A 299 2.06 6.89 -11.85
N ALA A 300 3.08 6.67 -11.01
CA ALA A 300 3.10 5.71 -9.93
C ALA A 300 1.99 5.97 -8.91
N VAL A 301 1.71 4.93 -8.12
CA VAL A 301 0.84 4.88 -6.95
C VAL A 301 0.94 6.11 -6.04
N ASP A 302 0.05 7.07 -6.26
CA ASP A 302 -0.11 8.22 -5.37
C ASP A 302 -0.95 7.82 -4.14
N GLY A 303 -0.27 7.25 -3.15
CA GLY A 303 -0.78 7.05 -1.79
C GLY A 303 -0.40 8.19 -0.84
N LEU A 304 0.39 9.18 -1.28
CA LEU A 304 0.86 10.32 -0.48
C LEU A 304 1.20 11.54 -1.38
N ALA A 305 0.18 12.40 -1.54
CA ALA A 305 0.22 13.85 -1.76
C ALA A 305 -0.20 14.39 -3.15
N ASN A 306 -1.39 15.03 -3.19
CA ASN A 306 -1.56 16.45 -3.57
C ASN A 306 -2.88 17.06 -3.00
N PRO A 307 -2.95 18.36 -2.62
CA PRO A 307 -4.19 19.09 -2.27
C PRO A 307 -4.97 19.63 -3.49
N PRO A 308 -6.19 20.20 -3.29
CA PRO A 308 -7.31 20.07 -4.22
C PRO A 308 -7.44 21.18 -5.28
N GLU A 309 -8.12 20.83 -6.37
CA GLU A 309 -8.81 21.79 -7.24
C GLU A 309 -9.92 22.50 -6.44
N MET A 310 -9.96 23.84 -6.54
CA MET A 310 -10.97 24.69 -5.93
C MET A 310 -11.87 25.27 -7.03
N ASP A 311 -13.16 25.23 -6.74
CA ASP A 311 -14.28 25.64 -7.59
C ASP A 311 -14.30 27.16 -7.85
N THR A 312 -14.95 27.49 -8.95
CA THR A 312 -15.09 28.79 -9.61
C THR A 312 -15.85 29.85 -8.79
N SER A 313 -15.26 31.03 -8.60
CA SER A 313 -15.96 32.34 -8.64
C SER A 313 -15.03 33.55 -8.42
N ALA A 314 -15.30 34.62 -9.18
CA ALA A 314 -14.93 36.04 -8.98
C ALA A 314 -13.51 36.57 -9.38
N ALA A 315 -13.50 37.20 -10.57
CA ALA A 315 -13.12 38.59 -10.85
C ALA A 315 -11.68 39.13 -10.63
N ALA A 316 -11.09 39.54 -11.77
CA ALA A 316 -10.37 40.81 -12.06
C ALA A 316 -9.04 41.16 -11.34
N GLY A 317 -8.01 41.47 -12.15
CA GLY A 317 -6.78 42.18 -11.77
C GLY A 317 -5.49 41.44 -12.21
N SER A 318 -5.03 41.61 -13.44
CA SER A 318 -3.91 42.48 -13.86
C SER A 318 -2.52 42.21 -13.24
N SER A 319 -1.58 42.00 -14.16
CA SER A 319 -0.15 42.38 -14.20
C SER A 319 0.92 41.64 -13.39
N ASP A 320 1.78 40.98 -14.17
CA ASP A 320 3.23 41.18 -14.28
C ASP A 320 4.17 40.87 -13.10
N LYS A 321 5.00 39.84 -13.32
CA LYS A 321 6.49 39.80 -13.23
C LYS A 321 6.99 38.49 -12.65
N ALA A 322 7.75 37.74 -13.46
CA ALA A 322 9.06 37.22 -13.07
C ALA A 322 9.73 36.61 -14.31
N GLU A 323 10.75 37.31 -14.78
CA GLU A 323 11.63 36.93 -15.87
C GLU A 323 12.58 35.79 -15.49
N ALA A 324 13.05 35.14 -16.54
CA ALA A 324 14.06 34.09 -16.58
C ALA A 324 15.43 34.50 -16.03
N LYS A 325 16.19 33.48 -15.59
CA LYS A 325 17.65 33.26 -15.73
C LYS A 325 17.96 32.00 -14.91
N GLY A 326 18.75 31.02 -15.34
CA GLY A 326 19.80 30.97 -16.33
C GLY A 326 20.81 29.96 -15.78
N ASN A 327 21.12 28.95 -16.58
CA ASN A 327 22.03 27.85 -16.30
C ASN A 327 23.45 28.36 -15.99
N ILE A 328 24.09 27.88 -14.91
CA ILE A 328 25.54 28.05 -14.70
C ILE A 328 26.10 26.78 -14.05
N ASP A 329 26.82 25.99 -14.86
CA ASP A 329 27.87 25.09 -14.41
C ASP A 329 29.08 25.93 -13.97
N TYR A 330 29.75 25.55 -12.89
CA TYR A 330 31.17 25.86 -12.73
C TYR A 330 31.91 24.76 -11.97
N ASN A 331 32.92 24.23 -12.68
CA ASN A 331 33.99 23.39 -12.18
C ASN A 331 35.10 24.33 -11.66
N GLY A 332 35.62 24.11 -10.45
CA GLY A 332 36.64 24.98 -9.87
C GLY A 332 37.41 24.30 -8.74
N THR A 333 38.60 23.84 -9.09
CA THR A 333 39.71 23.45 -8.21
C THR A 333 40.20 24.62 -7.35
N ASP A 334 40.59 24.36 -6.10
CA ASP A 334 41.74 25.05 -5.48
C ASP A 334 42.30 24.27 -4.28
N ASN A 335 43.64 24.25 -4.24
CA ASN A 335 44.54 23.59 -3.29
C ASN A 335 44.74 24.43 -2.00
N MET A 336 44.98 23.79 -0.85
CA MET A 336 46.26 23.88 -0.09
C MET A 336 46.24 23.10 1.24
N ALA A 337 47.43 22.58 1.59
CA ALA A 337 47.78 21.50 2.53
C ALA A 337 48.10 22.03 3.98
N PRO A 338 48.72 21.31 4.96
CA PRO A 338 49.66 20.19 4.82
C PRO A 338 49.54 18.97 5.77
N GLN A 339 50.30 17.98 5.31
CA GLN A 339 50.63 16.62 5.74
C GLN A 339 51.47 16.53 7.02
N MET A 340 51.35 15.40 7.74
CA MET A 340 52.47 14.76 8.43
C MET A 340 52.35 13.23 8.36
N ASP A 341 53.49 12.58 8.15
CA ASP A 341 53.75 11.21 7.70
C ASP A 341 54.15 10.28 8.86
N SER A 342 53.91 8.97 8.74
CA SER A 342 54.88 7.91 9.09
C SER A 342 54.31 6.50 8.88
N SER A 343 54.74 5.91 7.76
CA SER A 343 55.17 4.51 7.55
C SER A 343 54.95 3.43 8.63
N SER A 344 54.38 2.29 8.23
CA SER A 344 55.03 0.97 8.41
C SER A 344 54.40 -0.14 7.55
N THR A 345 55.29 -0.91 6.94
CA THR A 345 55.14 -2.08 6.05
C THR A 345 54.88 -3.39 6.80
N ALA A 346 54.01 -4.27 6.28
CA ALA A 346 54.27 -5.71 6.06
C ALA A 346 53.01 -6.48 5.57
N PRO A 347 53.16 -7.64 4.89
CA PRO A 347 52.19 -8.17 3.94
C PRO A 347 51.41 -9.39 4.46
N SER A 348 50.14 -9.57 4.04
CA SER A 348 49.51 -10.90 4.13
C SER A 348 48.41 -11.16 3.09
N LYS A 349 48.72 -12.11 2.21
CA LYS A 349 47.92 -13.31 1.89
C LYS A 349 46.55 -13.14 1.22
N HIS A 350 46.55 -13.51 -0.06
CA HIS A 350 45.54 -14.26 -0.80
C HIS A 350 44.24 -14.59 -0.04
N SER A 351 43.13 -14.00 -0.48
CA SER A 351 41.82 -14.61 -0.37
C SER A 351 41.00 -14.22 -1.60
N THR A 352 40.64 -15.28 -2.29
CA THR A 352 39.78 -15.45 -3.45
C THR A 352 38.63 -14.45 -3.59
N ASP A 353 38.53 -13.93 -4.82
CA ASP A 353 37.40 -13.25 -5.42
C ASP A 353 36.03 -13.72 -4.91
N THR A 354 35.26 -12.79 -4.36
CA THR A 354 33.81 -12.82 -4.51
C THR A 354 33.43 -11.51 -5.18
N SER A 355 33.22 -11.59 -6.49
CA SER A 355 32.84 -10.48 -7.37
C SER A 355 31.58 -9.79 -6.85
N THR A 356 31.77 -8.70 -6.12
CA THR A 356 30.73 -7.69 -5.93
C THR A 356 30.59 -6.98 -7.26
N ASN A 357 29.71 -7.50 -8.12
CA ASN A 357 29.20 -6.77 -9.29
C ASN A 357 28.34 -5.60 -8.77
N THR A 358 29.00 -4.56 -8.25
CA THR A 358 28.41 -3.23 -8.16
C THR A 358 28.36 -2.68 -9.56
N ASP A 359 27.27 -3.01 -10.25
CA ASP A 359 26.89 -2.41 -11.51
C ASP A 359 26.72 -0.89 -11.27
N PRO A 360 27.55 -0.01 -11.87
CA PRO A 360 27.61 1.41 -11.55
C PRO A 360 26.32 2.19 -11.88
N ASN A 361 25.30 1.51 -12.42
CA ASN A 361 24.00 2.06 -12.82
C ASN A 361 22.83 1.67 -11.88
N THR A 362 23.10 1.12 -10.69
CA THR A 362 22.03 0.69 -9.77
C THR A 362 21.43 1.87 -8.99
N SER A 363 20.17 2.21 -9.27
CA SER A 363 19.40 3.19 -8.47
C SER A 363 19.24 2.74 -7.01
N ILE A 364 19.29 3.69 -6.06
CA ILE A 364 19.11 3.46 -4.62
C ILE A 364 17.80 2.70 -4.33
N ALA A 365 16.75 2.97 -5.11
CA ALA A 365 15.45 2.31 -4.96
C ALA A 365 15.49 0.78 -5.17
N THR A 366 16.49 0.30 -5.91
CA THR A 366 16.65 -1.11 -6.31
C THR A 366 18.00 -1.70 -5.86
N ALA A 367 18.70 -1.00 -4.97
CA ALA A 367 19.89 -1.54 -4.33
C ALA A 367 19.52 -2.72 -3.43
N VAL A 368 20.28 -3.80 -3.51
CA VAL A 368 20.05 -5.03 -2.75
C VAL A 368 21.32 -5.37 -1.99
N THR A 369 21.17 -5.59 -0.69
CA THR A 369 22.23 -6.01 0.23
C THR A 369 21.96 -7.39 0.84
N ILE A 370 20.75 -7.93 0.70
CA ILE A 370 20.41 -9.28 1.16
C ILE A 370 21.12 -10.32 0.27
N PRO A 371 21.87 -11.29 0.86
CA PRO A 371 22.42 -12.41 0.11
C PRO A 371 21.31 -13.25 -0.55
N ARG A 372 21.53 -13.67 -1.81
CA ARG A 372 20.49 -14.30 -2.63
C ARG A 372 19.93 -15.59 -2.01
N ASP A 373 20.79 -16.41 -1.41
CA ASP A 373 20.41 -17.63 -0.69
C ASP A 373 19.48 -17.33 0.49
N GLN A 374 19.81 -16.30 1.28
CA GLN A 374 18.95 -15.83 2.38
C GLN A 374 17.62 -15.27 1.86
N ALA A 375 17.64 -14.52 0.76
CA ALA A 375 16.42 -14.00 0.13
C ALA A 375 15.49 -15.12 -0.34
N ILE A 376 16.02 -16.19 -0.95
CA ILE A 376 15.24 -17.34 -1.39
C ILE A 376 14.68 -18.12 -0.19
N ALA A 377 15.48 -18.34 0.85
CA ALA A 377 15.03 -19.02 2.07
C ALA A 377 13.89 -18.25 2.76
N TYR A 378 14.05 -16.93 2.91
CA TYR A 378 13.03 -16.03 3.42
C TYR A 378 11.75 -16.09 2.58
N LEU A 379 11.88 -15.91 1.26
CA LEU A 379 10.74 -15.90 0.35
C LEU A 379 9.96 -17.21 0.42
N THR A 380 10.65 -18.35 0.40
CA THR A 380 10.04 -19.68 0.49
C THR A 380 9.17 -19.81 1.74
N ARG A 381 9.69 -19.40 2.89
CA ARG A 381 8.95 -19.44 4.16
C ARG A 381 7.76 -18.48 4.16
N VAL A 382 7.95 -17.23 3.73
CA VAL A 382 6.91 -16.21 3.76
C VAL A 382 5.78 -16.50 2.78
N LEU A 383 6.10 -16.94 1.55
CA LEU A 383 5.07 -17.33 0.59
C LEU A 383 4.22 -18.50 1.11
N ALA A 384 4.84 -19.52 1.70
CA ALA A 384 4.11 -20.64 2.28
C ALA A 384 3.15 -20.20 3.41
N SER A 385 3.64 -19.40 4.37
CA SER A 385 2.78 -18.91 5.45
C SER A 385 1.67 -17.98 4.96
N VAL A 386 1.99 -17.03 4.07
CA VAL A 386 1.00 -16.08 3.56
C VAL A 386 -0.04 -16.77 2.67
N LYS A 387 0.34 -17.80 1.90
CA LYS A 387 -0.61 -18.64 1.16
C LYS A 387 -1.60 -19.30 2.10
N LYS A 388 -1.10 -19.95 3.16
CA LYS A 388 -1.93 -20.55 4.21
C LYS A 388 -2.89 -19.53 4.82
N PHE A 389 -2.38 -18.37 5.23
CA PHE A 389 -3.22 -17.28 5.76
C PHE A 389 -4.33 -16.90 4.78
N LYS A 390 -4.03 -16.77 3.47
CA LYS A 390 -5.02 -16.41 2.45
C LYS A 390 -6.08 -17.50 2.26
N GLU A 391 -5.71 -18.77 2.32
CA GLU A 391 -6.65 -19.90 2.27
C GLU A 391 -7.55 -19.91 3.51
N GLU A 392 -7.00 -19.56 4.68
CA GLU A 392 -7.75 -19.40 5.94
C GLU A 392 -8.69 -18.19 5.93
N LEU A 393 -8.65 -17.31 4.91
CA LEU A 393 -9.63 -16.24 4.71
C LEU A 393 -10.92 -16.69 4.01
N PHE A 394 -10.97 -17.92 3.50
CA PHE A 394 -12.15 -18.46 2.86
C PHE A 394 -13.28 -18.68 3.87
N PHE A 395 -14.49 -18.74 3.34
CA PHE A 395 -15.69 -18.98 4.14
C PHE A 395 -15.63 -20.37 4.78
N HIS A 396 -16.01 -20.45 6.05
CA HIS A 396 -16.06 -21.68 6.83
C HIS A 396 -17.54 -22.07 7.10
N PRO A 397 -18.11 -23.02 6.33
CA PRO A 397 -19.53 -23.37 6.43
C PRO A 397 -20.04 -23.70 7.84
N PRO A 398 -19.29 -24.43 8.69
CA PRO A 398 -19.73 -24.71 10.06
C PRO A 398 -20.03 -23.46 10.89
N HIS A 399 -19.34 -22.33 10.64
CA HIS A 399 -19.63 -21.08 11.35
C HIS A 399 -20.95 -20.43 10.90
N ALA A 400 -21.34 -20.62 9.65
CA ALA A 400 -22.62 -20.14 9.15
C ALA A 400 -23.78 -21.02 9.62
N GLU A 401 -23.60 -22.34 9.59
CA GLU A 401 -24.56 -23.32 10.10
C GLU A 401 -24.85 -23.09 11.59
N ALA A 402 -23.80 -22.81 12.38
CA ALA A 402 -23.94 -22.46 13.79
C ALA A 402 -24.42 -21.01 14.02
N ASN A 403 -24.67 -20.21 12.97
CA ASN A 403 -25.03 -18.79 13.07
C ASN A 403 -24.07 -17.96 13.95
N ILE A 404 -22.76 -18.21 13.85
CA ILE A 404 -21.75 -17.48 14.65
C ILE A 404 -20.99 -16.42 13.85
N TYR A 405 -21.04 -16.44 12.52
CA TYR A 405 -20.48 -15.33 11.74
C TYR A 405 -21.15 -14.00 12.08
N PRO A 406 -20.38 -12.93 12.41
CA PRO A 406 -20.96 -11.63 12.69
C PRO A 406 -21.59 -11.05 11.41
N PRO A 407 -22.63 -10.21 11.54
CA PRO A 407 -23.16 -9.50 10.38
C PRO A 407 -22.09 -8.59 9.77
N ALA A 408 -21.95 -8.65 8.44
CA ALA A 408 -20.93 -7.90 7.71
C ALA A 408 -21.54 -6.86 6.76
N ALA A 409 -20.82 -5.77 6.52
CA ALA A 409 -21.14 -4.75 5.53
C ALA A 409 -19.89 -4.37 4.74
N VAL A 410 -20.07 -3.85 3.52
CA VAL A 410 -19.01 -3.53 2.57
C VAL A 410 -19.18 -2.10 2.05
N ILE A 411 -18.10 -1.32 2.13
CA ILE A 411 -17.92 -0.06 1.42
C ILE A 411 -16.92 -0.30 0.29
N TYR A 412 -17.26 0.08 -0.95
CA TYR A 412 -16.39 -0.10 -2.11
C TYR A 412 -16.42 1.14 -3.02
N GLY A 413 -15.34 1.41 -3.76
CA GLY A 413 -15.34 2.39 -4.84
C GLY A 413 -15.47 1.71 -6.21
N LYS A 414 -16.00 2.44 -7.19
CA LYS A 414 -16.18 1.95 -8.56
C LYS A 414 -15.90 2.99 -9.65
N THR A 415 -15.54 4.22 -9.26
CA THR A 415 -15.45 5.37 -10.17
C THR A 415 -14.03 5.80 -10.49
N THR A 416 -13.02 5.19 -9.85
CA THR A 416 -11.62 5.43 -10.13
C THR A 416 -11.04 4.26 -10.94
N PRO A 417 -10.30 4.51 -12.03
CA PRO A 417 -9.53 3.47 -12.72
C PRO A 417 -8.54 2.81 -11.75
N THR A 418 -8.61 1.48 -11.66
CA THR A 418 -7.78 0.69 -10.76
C THR A 418 -7.00 -0.36 -11.55
N VAL A 419 -5.70 -0.44 -11.28
CA VAL A 419 -4.80 -1.43 -11.90
C VAL A 419 -5.22 -2.84 -11.50
N TYR A 420 -5.36 -3.74 -12.49
CA TYR A 420 -5.63 -5.16 -12.24
C TYR A 420 -4.63 -6.11 -12.92
N GLY A 421 -3.69 -5.58 -13.68
CA GLY A 421 -2.70 -6.39 -14.38
C GLY A 421 -1.79 -5.58 -15.27
N ALA A 422 -0.93 -6.28 -16.00
CA ALA A 422 0.00 -5.72 -16.96
C ALA A 422 -0.10 -6.44 -18.31
N LYS A 423 -0.07 -5.66 -19.39
CA LYS A 423 -0.10 -6.12 -20.77
C LYS A 423 1.33 -6.32 -21.26
N VAL A 424 1.66 -7.56 -21.60
CA VAL A 424 2.98 -7.96 -22.09
C VAL A 424 2.90 -8.49 -23.52
N THR A 425 4.02 -8.52 -24.25
CA THR A 425 4.07 -9.07 -25.61
C THR A 425 4.09 -10.60 -25.64
N SER A 426 4.65 -11.22 -24.60
CA SER A 426 4.75 -12.67 -24.43
C SER A 426 5.00 -13.01 -22.97
N ARG A 427 4.99 -14.30 -22.63
CA ARG A 427 5.37 -14.79 -21.29
C ARG A 427 6.83 -14.47 -20.95
N GLU A 428 7.72 -14.43 -21.94
CA GLU A 428 9.13 -14.04 -21.74
C GLU A 428 9.26 -12.58 -21.30
N ALA A 429 8.43 -11.70 -21.85
CA ALA A 429 8.48 -10.27 -21.58
C ALA A 429 8.23 -9.92 -20.09
N ILE A 430 7.64 -10.81 -19.30
CA ILE A 430 7.45 -10.64 -17.85
C ILE A 430 8.80 -10.46 -17.13
N LYS A 431 9.88 -11.07 -17.63
CA LYS A 431 11.23 -10.99 -17.03
C LYS A 431 11.90 -9.63 -17.18
N HIS A 432 11.44 -8.81 -18.12
CA HIS A 432 12.11 -7.58 -18.55
C HIS A 432 11.64 -6.35 -17.76
N ALA A 433 12.44 -5.29 -17.75
CA ALA A 433 12.12 -4.04 -17.06
C ALA A 433 10.79 -3.42 -17.55
N SER A 434 10.46 -3.61 -18.83
CA SER A 434 9.25 -3.09 -19.49
C SER A 434 7.96 -3.87 -19.18
N ALA A 435 8.00 -4.89 -18.31
CA ALA A 435 6.84 -5.74 -18.02
C ALA A 435 5.63 -4.98 -17.46
N TYR A 436 5.86 -3.80 -16.86
CA TYR A 436 4.84 -2.99 -16.20
C TYR A 436 4.55 -1.66 -16.94
N ASP A 437 5.09 -1.45 -18.15
CA ASP A 437 4.91 -0.19 -18.90
C ASP A 437 3.48 0.00 -19.41
N ASN A 438 2.75 -1.09 -19.64
CA ASN A 438 1.40 -1.06 -20.18
C ASN A 438 0.42 -1.72 -19.21
N LEU A 439 -0.05 -0.94 -18.24
CA LEU A 439 -0.96 -1.43 -17.21
C LEU A 439 -2.39 -1.59 -17.74
N ALA A 440 -3.13 -2.46 -17.04
CA ALA A 440 -4.51 -2.77 -17.27
C ALA A 440 -5.39 -2.19 -16.18
N PHE A 441 -6.48 -1.52 -16.57
CA PHE A 441 -7.35 -0.81 -15.64
C PHE A 441 -8.80 -1.29 -15.75
N ALA A 442 -9.46 -1.35 -14.60
CA ALA A 442 -10.90 -1.59 -14.49
C ALA A 442 -11.47 -0.75 -13.34
N SER A 443 -12.79 -0.76 -13.15
CA SER A 443 -13.46 0.04 -12.13
C SER A 443 -13.08 -0.37 -10.69
N GLY A 444 -12.71 0.61 -9.88
CA GLY A 444 -12.44 0.44 -8.46
C GLY A 444 -12.32 1.77 -7.71
N ASP A 445 -11.53 1.78 -6.65
CA ASP A 445 -11.27 2.95 -5.80
C ASP A 445 -9.88 3.58 -6.00
N GLY A 446 -9.17 3.20 -7.07
CA GLY A 446 -7.80 3.60 -7.38
C GLY A 446 -6.72 2.63 -6.87
N VAL A 447 -7.08 1.71 -5.96
CA VAL A 447 -6.15 0.69 -5.45
C VAL A 447 -6.76 -0.70 -5.54
N VAL A 448 -8.03 -0.84 -5.14
CA VAL A 448 -8.78 -2.09 -5.07
C VAL A 448 -9.92 -2.06 -6.06
N LEU A 449 -10.03 -3.12 -6.87
CA LEU A 449 -11.14 -3.27 -7.80
C LEU A 449 -12.46 -3.38 -7.05
N ALA A 450 -13.54 -2.84 -7.62
CA ALA A 450 -14.88 -2.99 -7.07
C ALA A 450 -15.23 -4.48 -6.83
N LYS A 451 -14.90 -5.35 -7.80
CA LYS A 451 -15.09 -6.82 -7.68
C LYS A 451 -14.19 -7.47 -6.63
N ALA A 452 -12.99 -6.94 -6.41
CA ALA A 452 -12.06 -7.47 -5.42
C ALA A 452 -12.40 -7.01 -3.99
N ALA A 453 -13.11 -5.89 -3.84
CA ALA A 453 -13.58 -5.36 -2.55
C ALA A 453 -14.79 -6.12 -1.95
N MET A 454 -15.43 -6.99 -2.74
CA MET A 454 -16.55 -7.81 -2.27
C MET A 454 -16.08 -8.90 -1.31
N LEU A 455 -16.98 -9.32 -0.40
CA LEU A 455 -16.72 -10.50 0.42
C LEU A 455 -16.55 -11.74 -0.45
N PRO A 456 -15.71 -12.72 -0.05
CA PRO A 456 -15.58 -13.98 -0.75
C PRO A 456 -16.90 -14.75 -0.80
N ASP A 457 -16.98 -15.71 -1.71
CA ASP A 457 -18.14 -16.58 -1.86
C ASP A 457 -18.47 -17.29 -0.53
N GLY A 458 -19.76 -17.44 -0.24
CA GLY A 458 -20.28 -18.00 1.02
C GLY A 458 -20.60 -16.93 2.09
N TYR A 459 -19.79 -15.88 2.20
CA TYR A 459 -20.07 -14.79 3.16
C TYR A 459 -21.32 -14.00 2.76
N GLN A 460 -22.08 -13.57 3.78
CA GLN A 460 -23.33 -12.83 3.60
C GLN A 460 -23.16 -11.37 3.99
N ILE A 461 -23.64 -10.46 3.13
CA ILE A 461 -23.70 -9.03 3.44
C ILE A 461 -25.07 -8.72 4.06
N ALA A 462 -25.06 -8.02 5.20
CA ALA A 462 -26.26 -7.56 5.85
C ALA A 462 -27.12 -6.71 4.89
N ARG A 463 -28.45 -6.88 4.94
CA ARG A 463 -29.37 -6.15 4.05
C ARG A 463 -29.15 -4.63 4.16
N GLY A 464 -28.86 -3.99 3.02
CA GLY A 464 -28.53 -2.56 2.94
C GLY A 464 -27.09 -2.21 3.33
N GLY A 465 -26.24 -3.21 3.58
CA GLY A 465 -24.84 -3.06 3.99
C GLY A 465 -23.83 -3.05 2.85
N LEU A 466 -24.26 -3.17 1.59
CA LEU A 466 -23.39 -3.00 0.41
C LEU A 466 -23.52 -1.56 -0.10
N VAL A 467 -22.48 -0.75 0.05
CA VAL A 467 -22.52 0.69 -0.22
C VAL A 467 -21.36 1.09 -1.13
N SER A 468 -21.68 1.71 -2.27
CA SER A 468 -20.66 2.35 -3.11
C SER A 468 -20.31 3.73 -2.57
N SER A 469 -19.03 4.07 -2.60
CA SER A 469 -18.52 5.42 -2.33
C SER A 469 -17.86 5.99 -3.58
N GLU A 470 -17.97 7.31 -3.75
CA GLU A 470 -17.27 8.07 -4.79
C GLU A 470 -15.86 8.49 -4.33
N ARG A 471 -15.47 8.12 -3.11
CA ARG A 471 -14.15 8.42 -2.57
C ARG A 471 -13.11 7.43 -3.07
N GLY A 472 -11.90 7.94 -3.32
CA GLY A 472 -10.73 7.10 -3.55
C GLY A 472 -10.33 6.30 -2.30
N HIS A 473 -9.57 5.23 -2.52
CA HIS A 473 -9.24 4.19 -1.54
C HIS A 473 -8.82 4.73 -0.17
N VAL A 474 -7.87 5.68 -0.14
CA VAL A 474 -7.29 6.26 1.07
C VAL A 474 -8.32 7.02 1.91
N THR A 475 -9.39 7.52 1.30
CA THR A 475 -10.37 8.40 1.96
C THR A 475 -11.74 7.74 2.18
N LEU A 476 -11.86 6.42 1.93
CA LEU A 476 -13.12 5.68 2.06
C LEU A 476 -13.77 5.83 3.44
N LEU A 477 -12.99 5.78 4.52
CA LEU A 477 -13.52 5.96 5.88
C LEU A 477 -13.91 7.42 6.19
N GLY A 478 -13.49 8.38 5.36
CA GLY A 478 -13.98 9.76 5.38
C GLY A 478 -15.38 9.91 4.79
N ASP A 479 -15.92 8.91 4.09
CA ASP A 479 -17.33 8.85 3.68
C ASP A 479 -18.21 8.44 4.86
N LEU A 480 -18.46 9.40 5.76
CA LEU A 480 -19.24 9.15 6.96
C LEU A 480 -20.64 8.62 6.66
N GLU A 481 -21.24 9.04 5.55
CA GLU A 481 -22.58 8.59 5.16
C GLU A 481 -22.57 7.11 4.76
N ALA A 482 -21.57 6.67 3.98
CA ALA A 482 -21.39 5.26 3.68
C ALA A 482 -21.12 4.42 4.95
N VAL A 483 -20.22 4.90 5.82
CA VAL A 483 -19.94 4.26 7.12
C VAL A 483 -21.23 4.14 7.95
N GLY A 484 -22.05 5.18 8.01
CA GLY A 484 -23.32 5.19 8.72
C GLY A 484 -24.33 4.17 8.19
N ARG A 485 -24.44 4.03 6.86
CA ARG A 485 -25.31 3.02 6.22
C ARG A 485 -24.86 1.61 6.59
N CYS A 486 -23.57 1.32 6.50
CA CYS A 486 -23.01 0.03 6.87
C CYS A 486 -23.19 -0.29 8.36
N LEU A 487 -22.92 0.66 9.26
CA LEU A 487 -23.13 0.49 10.70
C LEU A 487 -24.59 0.16 11.03
N ARG A 488 -25.55 0.88 10.43
CA ARG A 488 -26.97 0.58 10.62
C ARG A 488 -27.36 -0.79 10.11
N ALA A 489 -26.80 -1.23 8.97
CA ALA A 489 -27.07 -2.55 8.42
C ALA A 489 -26.58 -3.67 9.34
N VAL A 490 -25.35 -3.59 9.85
CA VAL A 490 -24.81 -4.60 10.77
C VAL A 490 -25.57 -4.62 12.10
N GLN A 491 -25.91 -3.46 12.67
CA GLN A 491 -26.72 -3.37 13.89
C GLN A 491 -28.12 -3.95 13.70
N ALA A 492 -28.77 -3.66 12.56
CA ALA A 492 -30.09 -4.20 12.26
C ALA A 492 -30.06 -5.73 12.10
N ALA A 493 -29.04 -6.26 11.42
CA ALA A 493 -28.86 -7.71 11.29
C ALA A 493 -28.55 -8.38 12.65
N ARG A 494 -27.69 -7.77 13.47
CA ARG A 494 -27.39 -8.25 14.83
C ARG A 494 -28.63 -8.29 15.71
N ARG A 495 -29.48 -7.25 15.66
CA ARG A 495 -30.77 -7.22 16.37
C ARG A 495 -31.71 -8.36 15.96
N LYS A 496 -31.66 -8.78 14.69
CA LYS A 496 -32.43 -9.91 14.15
C LYS A 496 -31.84 -11.29 14.45
N GLY A 497 -30.73 -11.38 15.18
CA GLY A 497 -30.16 -12.65 15.62
C GLY A 497 -28.92 -13.11 14.84
N VAL A 498 -28.46 -12.37 13.83
CA VAL A 498 -27.28 -12.78 13.04
C VAL A 498 -26.02 -12.81 13.91
N GLY A 499 -25.28 -13.93 13.85
CA GLY A 499 -24.00 -14.14 14.54
C GLY A 499 -24.12 -14.43 16.04
N LYS A 500 -25.32 -14.73 16.55
CA LYS A 500 -25.57 -14.96 17.98
C LYS A 500 -25.47 -16.42 18.41
N GLY A 501 -25.24 -17.34 17.48
CA GLY A 501 -25.39 -18.77 17.69
C GLY A 501 -26.81 -19.24 17.36
N THR A 502 -26.99 -20.56 17.35
CA THR A 502 -28.30 -21.21 17.51
C THR A 502 -28.62 -21.32 19.01
N GLU A 503 -29.87 -21.09 19.39
CA GLU A 503 -30.35 -21.32 20.77
C GLU A 503 -30.32 -22.80 21.15
#